data_AF-A0A959D991-F1
#
_entry.id   AF-A0A959D991-F1
#
_cell.length_a   1.000
_cell.length_b   1.000
_cell.length_c   1.000
_cell.angle_alpha   90.00
_cell.angle_beta   90.00
_cell.angle_gamma   90.00
#
_symmetry.space_group_name_H-M   'P 1'
#
loop_
_entity.id
_entity.type
_entity.pdbx_description
1 polymer ?
#
loop_
_entity_poly.entity_id
_entity_poly.type
_entity_poly.pdbx_seq_one_letter_code
_entity_poly.pdbx_strand_id
1 'polypeptide(L)'
;MKPTIPLFAVLMLLAGACRQNTGREAAEPAPKTAEEYTLAIIKEVQKVILSTDQQLREYQPQRLELPAGEGQEASVLQLWTEEGNPVRLTATVAGERGQARELSAFYFANSELFFATQPGARFIFIGTELKYWLDEDWKPQPAPEQARKEREQELLEQAERYLRLFEMQ
;
A
#
# COMPACT_ATOMS: atom_id res chain seq x y z
N MET A 1 19.48 -10.41 -21.30
CA MET A 1 20.11 -9.11 -20.97
C MET A 1 19.08 -8.31 -20.20
N LYS A 2 19.35 -8.08 -18.91
CA LYS A 2 18.46 -7.40 -17.95
C LYS A 2 18.55 -5.89 -18.16
N PRO A 3 17.46 -5.13 -18.16
CA PRO A 3 17.50 -3.77 -17.67
C PRO A 3 17.41 -3.82 -16.14
N THR A 4 18.56 -3.61 -15.51
CA THR A 4 18.66 -3.20 -14.11
C THR A 4 18.16 -1.76 -14.04
N ILE A 5 17.09 -1.50 -13.30
CA ILE A 5 16.68 -0.13 -12.93
C ILE A 5 16.69 -0.06 -11.41
N PRO A 6 17.46 0.87 -10.81
CA PRO A 6 17.67 0.90 -9.38
C PRO A 6 16.44 1.41 -8.65
N LEU A 7 16.06 0.66 -7.62
CA LEU A 7 15.19 1.02 -6.51
C LEU A 7 15.73 2.28 -5.80
N PHE A 8 15.54 3.47 -6.39
CA PHE A 8 15.98 4.76 -5.83
C PHE A 8 14.83 5.73 -5.52
N ALA A 9 13.57 5.32 -5.69
CA ALA A 9 12.43 6.24 -5.62
C ALA A 9 11.74 6.36 -4.25
N VAL A 10 12.01 5.47 -3.29
CA VAL A 10 11.29 5.51 -1.99
C VAL A 10 12.01 6.39 -0.97
N LEU A 11 13.35 6.52 -1.06
CA LEU A 11 14.13 7.41 -0.17
C LEU A 11 14.11 8.90 -0.61
N MET A 12 13.51 9.22 -1.75
CA MET A 12 13.40 10.57 -2.31
C MET A 12 12.05 11.26 -1.99
N LEU A 13 11.19 10.65 -1.19
CA LEU A 13 9.92 11.27 -0.77
C LEU A 13 10.07 12.32 0.35
N LEU A 14 11.26 12.46 0.96
CA LEU A 14 11.52 13.49 1.99
C LEU A 14 12.88 14.23 1.90
N ALA A 15 13.77 13.91 0.96
CA ALA A 15 15.12 14.53 0.91
C ALA A 15 15.62 14.97 -0.49
N GLY A 16 14.75 14.99 -1.51
CA GLY A 16 15.17 15.06 -2.91
C GLY A 16 15.03 16.39 -3.65
N ALA A 17 14.55 17.46 -3.01
CA ALA A 17 14.35 18.76 -3.68
C ALA A 17 15.68 19.52 -3.87
N CYS A 18 16.65 18.94 -4.58
CA CYS A 18 17.74 19.64 -5.27
C CYS A 18 18.58 18.64 -6.09
N ARG A 19 18.13 18.26 -7.29
CA ARG A 19 19.05 18.19 -8.45
C ARG A 19 18.32 18.06 -9.78
N GLN A 20 18.76 18.89 -10.71
CA GLN A 20 18.21 19.18 -12.04
C GLN A 20 18.43 18.02 -13.01
N ASN A 21 17.41 17.68 -13.82
CA ASN A 21 17.65 17.34 -15.23
C ASN A 21 16.42 17.66 -16.09
N THR A 22 16.72 18.17 -17.28
CA THR A 22 15.87 18.84 -18.27
C THR A 22 14.90 17.90 -18.99
N GLY A 23 13.60 18.14 -18.77
CA GLY A 23 12.49 17.72 -19.61
C GLY A 23 11.30 18.61 -19.26
N ARG A 24 10.81 19.40 -20.20
CA ARG A 24 9.87 20.51 -19.96
C ARG A 24 8.44 19.99 -19.81
N GLU A 25 8.21 19.16 -18.81
CA GLU A 25 6.92 19.07 -18.14
C GLU A 25 6.90 20.25 -17.17
N ALA A 26 5.89 21.12 -17.25
CA ALA A 26 5.81 22.27 -16.36
C ALA A 26 5.80 21.73 -14.93
N ALA A 27 6.90 21.92 -14.19
CA ALA A 27 6.99 21.51 -12.80
C ALA A 27 5.78 22.10 -12.08
N GLU A 28 4.92 21.23 -11.53
CA GLU A 28 3.79 21.69 -10.74
C GLU A 28 4.33 22.64 -9.66
N PRO A 29 3.69 23.81 -9.45
CA PRO A 29 4.15 24.77 -8.47
C PRO A 29 4.25 24.07 -7.11
N ALA A 30 5.34 24.33 -6.38
CA ALA A 30 5.52 23.75 -5.06
C ALA A 30 4.31 24.08 -4.16
N PRO A 31 3.79 23.10 -3.41
CA PRO A 31 2.69 23.32 -2.47
C PRO A 31 3.09 24.38 -1.44
N LYS A 32 2.14 25.26 -1.09
CA LYS A 32 2.31 26.40 -0.20
C LYS A 32 1.41 26.31 1.03
N THR A 33 0.39 25.47 1.01
CA THR A 33 -0.53 25.25 2.14
C THR A 33 -0.49 23.80 2.61
N ALA A 34 -0.85 23.55 3.88
CA ALA A 34 -0.92 22.20 4.45
C ALA A 34 -1.88 21.27 3.66
N GLU A 35 -2.94 21.85 3.10
CA GLU A 35 -3.88 21.15 2.22
C GLU A 35 -3.22 20.75 0.91
N GLU A 36 -2.51 21.68 0.26
CA GLU A 36 -1.77 21.40 -0.98
C GLU A 36 -0.68 20.33 -0.77
N TYR A 37 0.03 20.36 0.37
CA TYR A 37 0.99 19.31 0.73
C TYR A 37 0.31 17.94 0.89
N THR A 38 -0.85 17.90 1.55
CA THR A 38 -1.63 16.67 1.74
C THR A 38 -2.07 16.08 0.41
N LEU A 39 -2.61 16.91 -0.48
CA LEU A 39 -3.02 16.50 -1.82
C LEU A 39 -1.85 16.01 -2.66
N ALA A 40 -0.68 16.66 -2.58
CA ALA A 40 0.52 16.22 -3.27
C ALA A 40 0.97 14.84 -2.79
N ILE A 41 0.98 14.58 -1.48
CA ILE A 41 1.33 13.26 -0.92
C ILE A 41 0.35 12.19 -1.40
N ILE A 42 -0.96 12.47 -1.32
CA ILE A 42 -2.00 11.54 -1.79
C ILE A 42 -1.79 11.18 -3.27
N LYS A 43 -1.53 12.19 -4.11
CA LYS A 43 -1.28 12.00 -5.54
C LYS A 43 -0.05 11.14 -5.81
N GLU A 44 1.04 11.35 -5.07
CA GLU A 44 2.24 10.52 -5.24
C GLU A 44 2.02 9.08 -4.78
N VAL A 45 1.33 8.87 -3.67
CA VAL A 45 0.96 7.51 -3.22
C VAL A 45 0.09 6.80 -4.27
N GLN A 46 -0.90 7.48 -4.84
CA GLN A 46 -1.72 6.93 -5.92
C GLN A 46 -0.89 6.51 -7.14
N LYS A 47 0.08 7.35 -7.55
CA LYS A 47 0.98 7.02 -8.67
C LYS A 47 1.84 5.79 -8.38
N VAL A 48 2.39 5.70 -7.17
CA VAL A 48 3.20 4.54 -6.75
C VAL A 48 2.35 3.27 -6.79
N ILE A 49 1.15 3.28 -6.19
CA ILE A 49 0.22 2.14 -6.21
C ILE A 49 -0.10 1.73 -7.64
N LEU A 50 -0.45 2.68 -8.51
CA LEU A 50 -0.78 2.39 -9.90
C LEU A 50 0.40 1.75 -10.66
N SER A 51 1.61 2.28 -10.44
CA SER A 51 2.83 1.71 -11.04
C SER A 51 3.09 0.30 -10.53
N THR A 52 3.00 0.09 -9.21
CA THR A 52 3.15 -1.23 -8.60
C THR A 52 2.14 -2.21 -9.17
N ASP A 53 0.86 -1.86 -9.22
CA ASP A 53 -0.19 -2.71 -9.78
C ASP A 53 0.03 -3.05 -11.24
N GLN A 54 0.53 -2.11 -12.05
CA GLN A 54 0.86 -2.37 -13.45
C GLN A 54 1.99 -3.37 -13.58
N GLN A 55 3.05 -3.24 -12.78
CA GLN A 55 4.19 -4.16 -12.77
C GLN A 55 3.77 -5.56 -12.33
N LEU A 56 2.98 -5.67 -11.24
CA LEU A 56 2.58 -6.94 -10.65
C LEU A 56 1.70 -7.80 -11.56
N ARG A 57 1.12 -7.26 -12.63
CA ARG A 57 0.35 -8.03 -13.63
C ARG A 57 1.16 -9.11 -14.32
N GLU A 58 2.47 -8.93 -14.41
CA GLU A 58 3.38 -9.86 -15.06
C GLU A 58 3.90 -10.94 -14.10
N TYR A 59 3.62 -10.80 -12.80
CA TYR A 59 4.14 -11.67 -11.75
C TYR A 59 3.03 -12.49 -11.10
N GLN A 60 3.32 -13.76 -10.87
CA GLN A 60 2.41 -14.65 -10.17
C GLN A 60 2.64 -14.53 -8.65
N PRO A 61 1.62 -14.21 -7.85
CA PRO A 61 1.77 -14.13 -6.40
C PRO A 61 1.94 -15.52 -5.80
N GLN A 62 2.60 -15.56 -4.63
CA GLN A 62 2.39 -16.66 -3.70
C GLN A 62 0.95 -16.61 -3.19
N ARG A 63 0.29 -17.75 -3.15
CA ARG A 63 -1.12 -17.86 -2.73
C ARG A 63 -1.23 -18.79 -1.53
N LEU A 64 -1.93 -18.34 -0.51
CA LEU A 64 -2.27 -19.15 0.66
C LEU A 64 -3.79 -19.11 0.85
N GLU A 65 -4.39 -20.29 0.93
CA GLU A 65 -5.81 -20.43 1.26
C GLU A 65 -5.95 -20.70 2.75
N LEU A 66 -6.74 -19.86 3.42
CA LEU A 66 -7.04 -20.00 4.84
C LEU A 66 -8.35 -20.79 4.99
N PRO A 67 -8.39 -21.78 5.89
CA PRO A 67 -9.59 -22.58 6.10
C PRO A 67 -10.75 -21.69 6.55
N ALA A 68 -11.93 -21.94 5.97
CA ALA A 68 -13.19 -21.40 6.45
C ALA A 68 -13.54 -22.01 7.81
N GLY A 69 -13.90 -21.17 8.79
CA GLY A 69 -14.63 -21.63 9.98
C GLY A 69 -16.08 -22.00 9.66
N GLU A 70 -16.79 -22.65 10.59
CA GLU A 70 -18.23 -22.94 10.40
C GLU A 70 -19.01 -21.64 10.11
N GLY A 71 -19.66 -21.57 8.96
CA GLY A 71 -20.43 -20.41 8.52
C GLY A 71 -19.60 -19.24 7.97
N GLN A 72 -18.29 -19.40 7.76
CA GLN A 72 -17.42 -18.38 7.16
C GLN A 72 -16.98 -18.79 5.75
N GLU A 73 -16.76 -17.81 4.88
CA GLU A 73 -16.16 -18.05 3.57
C GLU A 73 -14.63 -18.17 3.71
N ALA A 74 -14.02 -19.04 2.91
CA ALA A 74 -12.57 -19.22 2.91
C ALA A 74 -11.89 -17.92 2.48
N SER A 75 -10.80 -17.55 3.16
CA SER A 75 -10.03 -16.36 2.80
C SER A 75 -8.81 -16.76 1.97
N VAL A 76 -8.50 -16.00 0.94
CA VAL A 76 -7.29 -16.20 0.14
C VAL A 76 -6.37 -15.02 0.38
N LEU A 77 -5.14 -15.32 0.83
CA LEU A 77 -4.04 -14.38 0.86
C LEU A 77 -3.21 -14.51 -0.41
N GLN A 78 -2.81 -13.38 -0.98
CA GLN A 78 -1.88 -13.33 -2.10
C GLN A 78 -0.74 -12.37 -1.76
N LEU A 79 0.50 -12.83 -1.95
CA LEU A 79 1.71 -12.05 -1.68
C LEU A 79 2.56 -11.96 -2.94
N TRP A 80 2.85 -10.72 -3.34
CA TRP A 80 3.85 -10.40 -4.35
C TRP A 80 5.12 -9.92 -3.66
N THR A 81 6.24 -10.47 -4.09
CA THR A 81 7.58 -10.10 -3.62
C THR A 81 8.49 -9.70 -4.77
N GLU A 82 9.42 -8.80 -4.49
CA GLU A 82 10.50 -8.39 -5.39
C GLU A 82 11.83 -8.54 -4.65
N GLU A 83 12.75 -9.32 -5.23
CA GLU A 83 14.05 -9.64 -4.61
C GLU A 83 13.94 -10.18 -3.17
N GLY A 84 12.83 -10.88 -2.86
CA GLY A 84 12.55 -11.43 -1.53
C GLY A 84 11.85 -10.48 -0.56
N ASN A 85 11.66 -9.20 -0.92
CA ASN A 85 10.94 -8.23 -0.10
C ASN A 85 9.46 -8.17 -0.50
N PRO A 86 8.52 -8.02 0.46
CA PRO A 86 7.11 -7.83 0.13
C PRO A 86 6.91 -6.52 -0.63
N VAL A 87 6.02 -6.57 -1.62
CA VAL A 87 5.61 -5.39 -2.41
C VAL A 87 4.12 -5.15 -2.26
N ARG A 88 3.32 -6.22 -2.36
CA ARG A 88 1.88 -6.16 -2.13
C ARG A 88 1.39 -7.44 -1.48
N LEU A 89 0.51 -7.29 -0.50
CA LEU A 89 -0.25 -8.38 0.10
C LEU A 89 -1.73 -8.07 -0.02
N THR A 90 -2.54 -9.01 -0.51
CA THR A 90 -4.00 -8.90 -0.49
C THR A 90 -4.60 -9.99 0.39
N ALA A 91 -5.70 -9.64 1.07
CA ALA A 91 -6.59 -10.59 1.69
C ALA A 91 -7.96 -10.46 1.04
N THR A 92 -8.47 -11.57 0.52
CA THR A 92 -9.75 -11.64 -0.17
C THR A 92 -10.63 -12.70 0.46
N VAL A 93 -11.95 -12.53 0.37
CA VAL A 93 -12.88 -13.63 0.65
C VAL A 93 -13.23 -14.32 -0.66
N ALA A 94 -13.21 -15.65 -0.65
CA ALA A 94 -13.73 -16.46 -1.74
C ALA A 94 -15.26 -16.30 -1.78
N GLY A 95 -15.74 -15.37 -2.60
CA GLY A 95 -17.18 -15.15 -2.74
C GLY A 95 -17.88 -16.33 -3.44
N GLU A 96 -19.20 -16.41 -3.26
CA GLU A 96 -20.03 -17.32 -4.05
C GLU A 96 -19.78 -17.10 -5.56
N ARG A 97 -19.50 -18.20 -6.29
CA ARG A 97 -19.23 -18.24 -7.74
C ARG A 97 -17.85 -17.77 -8.21
N GLY A 98 -16.84 -17.75 -7.34
CA GLY A 98 -15.44 -17.60 -7.74
C GLY A 98 -15.00 -16.15 -8.04
N GLN A 99 -15.82 -15.16 -7.70
CA GLN A 99 -15.40 -13.76 -7.66
C GLN A 99 -14.85 -13.44 -6.26
N ALA A 100 -13.54 -13.28 -6.16
CA ALA A 100 -12.89 -12.88 -4.92
C ALA A 100 -13.24 -11.42 -4.59
N ARG A 101 -13.74 -11.15 -3.38
CA ARG A 101 -13.94 -9.79 -2.89
C ARG A 101 -12.70 -9.37 -2.10
N GLU A 102 -11.99 -8.34 -2.56
CA GLU A 102 -10.85 -7.78 -1.83
C GLU A 102 -11.34 -7.17 -0.51
N LEU A 103 -10.84 -7.69 0.62
CA LEU A 103 -11.09 -7.14 1.95
C LEU A 103 -10.01 -6.13 2.32
N SER A 104 -8.76 -6.44 1.98
CA SER A 104 -7.68 -5.52 2.26
C SER A 104 -6.53 -5.73 1.29
N ALA A 105 -5.81 -4.64 1.04
CA ALA A 105 -4.50 -4.70 0.41
C ALA A 105 -3.51 -3.86 1.22
N PHE A 106 -2.28 -4.34 1.30
CA PHE A 106 -1.16 -3.74 1.99
C PHE A 106 -0.02 -3.60 0.97
N TYR A 107 0.55 -2.41 0.88
CA TYR A 107 1.63 -2.10 -0.05
C TYR A 107 2.87 -1.72 0.73
N PHE A 108 3.98 -2.30 0.32
CA PHE A 108 5.24 -2.24 1.03
C PHE A 108 6.31 -1.62 0.16
N ALA A 109 7.18 -0.87 0.79
CA ALA A 109 8.36 -0.28 0.18
C ALA A 109 9.52 -0.45 1.15
N ASN A 110 10.59 -1.11 0.70
CA ASN A 110 11.70 -1.52 1.58
C ASN A 110 11.23 -2.30 2.82
N SER A 111 10.22 -3.17 2.65
CA SER A 111 9.59 -3.94 3.73
C SER A 111 8.82 -3.13 4.77
N GLU A 112 8.64 -1.82 4.58
CA GLU A 112 7.80 -0.97 5.40
C GLU A 112 6.43 -0.75 4.74
N LEU A 113 5.36 -0.84 5.54
CA LEU A 113 4.00 -0.54 5.07
C LEU A 113 3.90 0.96 4.78
N PHE A 114 3.63 1.34 3.53
CA PHE A 114 3.40 2.74 3.16
C PHE A 114 1.92 3.03 2.84
N PHE A 115 1.16 1.99 2.49
CA PHE A 115 -0.26 2.13 2.19
C PHE A 115 -1.05 0.87 2.53
N ALA A 116 -2.25 1.06 3.06
CA ALA A 116 -3.23 0.00 3.23
C ALA A 116 -4.62 0.46 2.77
N THR A 117 -5.43 -0.49 2.30
CA THR A 117 -6.85 -0.26 1.98
C THR A 117 -7.71 -1.32 2.64
N GLN A 118 -8.91 -0.91 3.06
CA GLN A 118 -10.00 -1.74 3.57
C GLN A 118 -11.31 -1.23 2.95
N PRO A 119 -12.45 -1.95 3.05
CA PRO A 119 -13.70 -1.47 2.48
C PRO A 119 -14.07 -0.15 3.16
N GLY A 120 -14.34 0.90 2.37
CA GLY A 120 -14.65 2.22 2.92
C GLY A 120 -13.46 3.11 3.30
N ALA A 121 -12.22 2.62 3.32
CA ALA A 121 -11.10 3.37 3.90
C ALA A 121 -9.74 3.10 3.25
N ARG A 122 -8.90 4.13 3.24
CA ARG A 122 -7.51 4.10 2.76
C ARG A 122 -6.60 4.74 3.78
N PHE A 123 -5.40 4.20 3.92
CA PHE A 123 -4.47 4.55 4.98
C PHE A 123 -3.10 4.79 4.38
N ILE A 124 -2.56 6.00 4.58
CA ILE A 124 -1.20 6.36 4.13
C ILE A 124 -0.30 6.46 5.35
N PHE A 125 0.79 5.72 5.31
CA PHE A 125 1.84 5.73 6.31
C PHE A 125 3.02 6.56 5.80
N ILE A 126 3.66 7.30 6.72
CA ILE A 126 4.95 7.94 6.47
C ILE A 126 5.91 7.42 7.52
N GLY A 127 6.90 6.64 7.09
CA GLY A 127 7.64 5.76 7.98
C GLY A 127 6.67 4.74 8.59
N THR A 128 6.69 4.58 9.91
CA THR A 128 5.81 3.65 10.63
C THR A 128 4.50 4.29 11.10
N GLU A 129 4.28 5.58 10.85
CA GLU A 129 3.14 6.31 11.40
C GLU A 129 2.02 6.50 10.38
N LEU A 130 0.78 6.19 10.77
CA LEU A 130 -0.42 6.49 10.01
C LEU A 130 -0.65 8.00 9.99
N LYS A 131 -0.37 8.63 8.85
CA LYS A 131 -0.52 10.08 8.66
C LYS A 131 -1.88 10.46 8.12
N TYR A 132 -2.40 9.69 7.17
CA TYR A 132 -3.66 10.00 6.52
C TYR A 132 -4.63 8.83 6.58
N TRP A 133 -5.80 9.10 7.15
CA TRP A 133 -7.00 8.26 7.04
C TRP A 133 -7.90 8.92 6.01
N LEU A 134 -8.18 8.21 4.93
CA LEU A 134 -8.99 8.69 3.82
C LEU A 134 -10.20 7.79 3.61
N ASP A 135 -11.23 8.33 2.98
CA ASP A 135 -12.36 7.54 2.46
C ASP A 135 -12.06 6.94 1.08
N GLU A 136 -13.09 6.38 0.44
CA GLU A 136 -12.96 5.76 -0.88
C GLU A 136 -12.69 6.75 -2.02
N ASP A 137 -13.04 8.01 -1.82
CA ASP A 137 -12.79 9.10 -2.75
C ASP A 137 -11.42 9.76 -2.50
N TRP A 138 -10.59 9.17 -1.63
CA TRP A 138 -9.29 9.73 -1.22
C TRP A 138 -9.38 11.06 -0.47
N LYS A 139 -10.52 11.36 0.15
CA LYS A 139 -10.68 12.58 0.96
C LYS A 139 -10.24 12.32 2.39
N PRO A 140 -9.43 13.21 3.00
CA PRO A 140 -9.06 13.10 4.40
C PRO A 140 -10.28 13.08 5.30
N GLN A 141 -10.31 12.10 6.21
CA GLN A 141 -11.35 11.95 7.21
C GLN A 141 -10.82 12.44 8.56
N PRO A 142 -11.58 13.26 9.29
CA PRO A 142 -11.20 13.67 10.63
C PRO A 142 -11.25 12.47 11.57
N ALA A 143 -10.10 12.12 12.15
CA ALA A 143 -10.00 11.06 13.15
C ALA A 143 -9.28 11.60 14.40
N PRO A 144 -9.80 11.35 15.62
CA PRO A 144 -9.06 11.64 16.84
C PRO A 144 -7.70 10.93 16.84
N GLU A 145 -6.68 11.56 17.45
CA GLU A 145 -5.32 11.01 17.48
C GLU A 145 -5.29 9.58 18.05
N GLN A 146 -6.06 9.32 19.11
CA GLN A 146 -6.14 8.01 19.74
C GLN A 146 -6.66 6.94 18.76
N ALA A 147 -7.77 7.24 18.06
CA ALA A 147 -8.36 6.33 17.08
C ALA A 147 -7.40 6.07 15.90
N ARG A 148 -6.61 7.07 15.50
CA ARG A 148 -5.58 6.93 14.47
C ARG A 148 -4.44 6.01 14.93
N LYS A 149 -3.97 6.13 16.17
CA LYS A 149 -2.93 5.24 16.73
C LYS A 149 -3.41 3.80 16.88
N GLU A 150 -4.64 3.61 17.33
CA GLU A 150 -5.25 2.27 17.40
C GLU A 150 -5.33 1.64 16.00
N ARG A 151 -5.80 2.39 15.00
CA ARG A 151 -5.87 1.93 13.62
C ARG A 151 -4.50 1.65 13.00
N GLU A 152 -3.50 2.47 13.31
CA GLU A 152 -2.10 2.25 12.91
C GLU A 152 -1.61 0.88 13.40
N GLN A 153 -1.75 0.62 14.70
CA GLN A 153 -1.32 -0.63 15.31
C GLN A 153 -2.07 -1.82 14.72
N GLU A 154 -3.40 -1.73 14.60
CA GLU A 154 -4.23 -2.80 14.00
C GLU A 154 -3.75 -3.20 12.60
N LEU A 155 -3.46 -2.21 11.75
CA LEU A 155 -3.02 -2.44 10.36
C LEU A 155 -1.62 -3.04 10.30
N LEU A 156 -0.68 -2.55 11.12
CA LEU A 156 0.68 -3.09 11.18
C LEU A 156 0.68 -4.54 11.68
N GLU A 157 -0.05 -4.82 12.76
CA GLU A 157 -0.18 -6.19 13.31
C GLU A 157 -0.87 -7.14 12.33
N GLN A 158 -1.90 -6.65 11.61
CA GLN A 158 -2.57 -7.44 10.59
C GLN A 158 -1.64 -7.76 9.41
N ALA A 159 -0.93 -6.77 8.89
CA ALA A 159 0.03 -6.95 7.81
C ALA A 159 1.12 -7.96 8.18
N GLU A 160 1.74 -7.78 9.35
CA GLU A 160 2.78 -8.67 9.86
C GLU A 160 2.27 -10.09 10.11
N ARG A 161 1.07 -10.23 10.68
CA ARG A 161 0.41 -11.53 10.85
C ARG A 161 0.24 -12.24 9.51
N TYR A 162 -0.19 -11.56 8.46
CA TYR A 162 -0.34 -12.16 7.14
C TYR A 162 0.99 -12.54 6.50
N LEU A 163 2.02 -11.70 6.63
CA LEU A 163 3.37 -12.02 6.12
C LEU A 163 3.93 -13.28 6.78
N ARG A 164 3.81 -13.42 8.11
CA ARG A 164 4.26 -14.62 8.84
C ARG A 164 3.64 -15.92 8.34
N LEU A 165 2.40 -15.89 7.84
CA LEU A 165 1.74 -17.09 7.31
C LEU A 165 2.40 -17.61 6.02
N PHE A 166 3.10 -16.77 5.27
CA PHE A 166 3.90 -17.18 4.11
C PHE A 166 5.29 -17.70 4.51
N GLU A 167 5.83 -17.27 5.64
CA GLU A 167 7.15 -17.73 6.15
C GLU A 167 7.09 -19.12 6.81
N MET A 168 5.90 -19.54 7.25
CA MET A 168 5.70 -20.84 7.89
C MET A 168 5.53 -22.02 6.92
N GLN A 169 5.68 -21.80 5.61
CA GLN A 169 5.52 -22.80 4.55
C GLN A 169 6.82 -23.52 4.18
#